data_AF-A0A8H6INR7-F1
#
_entry.id   AF-A0A8H6INR7-F1
#
_cell.length_a   1.000
_cell.length_b   1.000
_cell.length_c   1.000
_cell.angle_alpha   90.00
_cell.angle_beta   90.00
_cell.angle_gamma   90.00
#
_symmetry.space_group_name_H-M   'P 1'
#
loop_
_entity.id
_entity.type
_entity.pdbx_description
1 polymer ?
#
loop_
_entity_poly.entity_id
_entity_poly.type
_entity_poly.pdbx_seq_one_letter_code
_entity_poly.pdbx_strand_id
1 'polypeptide(L)'
;MIAQRVGVSALRRVAGKPSVFNQQVPKVVAASMSTTQSRPVATAKLTVADGNSILAKQRLNRPVSPHLTIYKLEQTWFGASIWTRITGGGLSAAFYVYFGTYLAAPLLGWHVESASLVSAFGALPLVAKGGLKFLVAWPFTFHFLNGIRHLTYDFAMGFSKPEIVKWGWVIWSTSLVSALGLAFAW
;
A
#
# COMPACT_ATOMS: atom_id res chain seq x y z
N MET A 1 -45.97 -15.51 15.85
CA MET A 1 -46.99 -16.12 16.74
C MET A 1 -47.00 -17.62 16.49
N ILE A 2 -46.95 -18.42 17.57
CA ILE A 2 -47.38 -19.84 17.68
C ILE A 2 -46.44 -20.86 16.99
N ALA A 3 -45.94 -21.94 17.61
CA ALA A 3 -45.90 -22.39 18.99
C ALA A 3 -44.85 -23.52 19.11
N GLN A 4 -44.23 -23.60 20.30
CA GLN A 4 -43.35 -24.67 20.74
C GLN A 4 -44.14 -25.98 20.92
N ARG A 5 -43.53 -27.12 20.58
CA ARG A 5 -43.95 -28.44 21.07
C ARG A 5 -42.78 -29.08 21.81
N VAL A 6 -42.76 -28.82 23.12
CA VAL A 6 -41.92 -29.51 24.11
C VAL A 6 -42.58 -30.84 24.45
N GLY A 7 -41.75 -31.87 24.54
CA GLY A 7 -42.15 -33.27 24.65
C GLY A 7 -42.98 -33.59 25.88
N VAL A 8 -44.00 -34.41 25.67
CA VAL A 8 -44.71 -35.15 26.71
C VAL A 8 -44.34 -36.60 26.53
N SER A 9 -43.40 -37.08 27.33
CA SER A 9 -43.10 -38.51 27.45
C SER A 9 -42.60 -38.77 28.85
N ALA A 10 -43.23 -39.76 29.49
CA ALA A 10 -42.89 -40.39 30.77
C ALA A 10 -43.68 -39.91 31.99
N LEU A 11 -44.89 -40.46 32.17
CA LEU A 11 -45.37 -40.87 33.50
C LEU A 11 -46.26 -42.11 33.33
N ARG A 12 -45.65 -43.30 33.41
CA ARG A 12 -46.35 -44.56 33.64
C ARG A 12 -45.68 -45.30 34.79
N ARG A 13 -46.42 -45.34 35.92
CA ARG A 13 -46.41 -46.32 37.03
C ARG A 13 -45.05 -46.76 37.58
N VAL A 14 -44.83 -46.51 38.88
CA VAL A 14 -44.66 -47.58 39.90
C VAL A 14 -45.15 -47.04 41.25
N ALA A 15 -46.13 -47.72 41.84
CA ALA A 15 -46.49 -47.62 43.24
C ALA A 15 -45.70 -48.69 44.01
N GLY A 16 -45.16 -48.33 45.18
CA GLY A 16 -44.51 -49.27 46.11
C GLY A 16 -43.40 -48.61 46.94
N LYS A 17 -43.67 -48.37 48.21
CA LYS A 17 -42.69 -48.12 49.30
C LYS A 17 -42.81 -49.28 50.30
N PRO A 18 -41.92 -49.42 51.31
CA PRO A 18 -40.46 -49.25 51.33
C PRO A 18 -39.77 -50.43 52.09
N SER A 19 -38.45 -50.58 52.05
CA SER A 19 -37.70 -51.14 53.20
C SER A 19 -36.20 -50.92 53.07
N VAL A 20 -35.56 -50.92 54.22
CA VAL A 20 -34.26 -50.38 54.61
C VAL A 20 -33.16 -51.42 54.35
N PHE A 21 -32.10 -51.06 53.63
CA PHE A 21 -30.82 -51.72 53.84
C PHE A 21 -29.65 -50.80 53.47
N ASN A 22 -28.75 -50.69 54.42
CA ASN A 22 -27.59 -49.84 54.47
C ASN A 22 -26.46 -50.43 53.60
N GLN A 23 -26.05 -49.73 52.55
CA GLN A 23 -24.75 -49.91 51.91
C GLN A 23 -24.22 -48.54 51.50
N GLN A 24 -23.54 -47.88 52.45
CA GLN A 24 -22.67 -46.75 52.15
C GLN A 24 -21.44 -47.29 51.41
N VAL A 25 -21.50 -47.28 50.08
CA VAL A 25 -20.37 -47.52 49.16
C VAL A 25 -20.32 -46.31 48.21
N PRO A 26 -19.14 -45.76 47.93
CA PRO A 26 -18.95 -44.33 47.76
C PRO A 26 -19.39 -43.87 46.38
N LYS A 27 -20.36 -42.95 46.32
CA LYS A 27 -20.55 -42.13 45.11
C LYS A 27 -19.55 -40.99 45.17
N VAL A 28 -18.27 -41.32 45.01
CA VAL A 28 -17.37 -40.41 44.30
C VAL A 28 -18.07 -40.21 42.97
N VAL A 29 -18.69 -39.06 42.82
CA VAL A 29 -19.26 -38.62 41.56
C VAL A 29 -18.06 -38.56 40.62
N ALA A 30 -17.84 -39.66 39.91
CA ALA A 30 -17.15 -39.66 38.65
C ALA A 30 -18.03 -38.80 37.72
N ALA A 31 -17.97 -37.50 37.92
CA ALA A 31 -17.94 -36.57 36.82
C ALA A 31 -16.66 -36.94 36.07
N SER A 32 -16.72 -38.06 35.34
CA SER A 32 -15.90 -38.26 34.17
C SER A 32 -16.16 -37.01 33.36
N MET A 33 -15.27 -36.04 33.50
CA MET A 33 -15.20 -34.89 32.65
C MET A 33 -15.04 -35.48 31.26
N SER A 34 -16.17 -35.59 30.55
CA SER A 34 -16.18 -35.91 29.14
C SER A 34 -15.47 -34.74 28.49
N THR A 35 -14.15 -34.86 28.36
CA THR A 35 -13.29 -33.90 27.66
C THR A 35 -13.58 -33.90 26.16
N THR A 36 -14.48 -34.78 25.70
CA THR A 36 -14.92 -34.86 24.32
C THR A 36 -16.02 -33.82 24.09
N GLN A 37 -15.60 -32.58 23.84
CA GLN A 37 -16.46 -31.54 23.30
C GLN A 37 -16.92 -31.96 21.89
N SER A 38 -18.10 -32.57 21.76
CA SER A 38 -18.69 -32.80 20.44
C SER A 38 -19.19 -31.47 19.90
N ARG A 39 -18.53 -30.95 18.87
CA ARG A 39 -19.07 -29.82 18.09
C ARG A 39 -19.92 -30.41 16.98
N PRO A 40 -21.26 -30.32 17.04
CA PRO A 40 -22.07 -30.73 15.91
C PRO A 40 -21.73 -29.81 14.73
N VAL A 41 -21.03 -30.34 13.74
CA VAL A 41 -20.75 -29.63 12.50
C VAL A 41 -22.01 -29.74 11.64
N ALA A 42 -22.89 -28.74 11.72
CA ALA A 42 -24.03 -28.65 10.82
C ALA A 42 -23.52 -28.22 9.43
N THR A 43 -23.71 -29.08 8.43
CA THR A 43 -23.42 -28.74 7.04
C THR A 43 -24.70 -28.26 6.36
N ALA A 44 -24.62 -27.12 5.66
CA ALA A 44 -25.69 -26.63 4.82
C ALA A 44 -25.39 -26.98 3.36
N LYS A 45 -26.41 -27.39 2.58
CA LYS A 45 -26.27 -27.49 1.14
C LYS A 45 -26.21 -26.07 0.56
N LEU A 46 -25.09 -25.73 -0.05
CA LEU A 46 -24.89 -24.43 -0.69
C LEU A 46 -24.90 -24.59 -2.21
N THR A 47 -25.48 -23.62 -2.90
CA THR A 47 -25.28 -23.51 -4.35
C THR A 47 -23.87 -22.99 -4.63
N VAL A 48 -23.41 -23.15 -5.87
CA VAL A 48 -22.11 -22.61 -6.30
C VAL A 48 -22.07 -21.07 -6.14
N ALA A 49 -23.19 -20.39 -6.38
CA ALA A 49 -23.32 -18.95 -6.20
C ALA A 49 -23.14 -18.55 -4.73
N ASP A 50 -23.76 -19.28 -3.80
CA ASP A 50 -23.63 -19.03 -2.36
C ASP A 50 -22.18 -19.21 -1.91
N GLY A 51 -21.54 -20.30 -2.34
CA GLY A 51 -20.12 -20.56 -2.07
C GLY A 51 -19.22 -19.43 -2.56
N ASN A 52 -19.43 -18.95 -3.78
CA ASN A 52 -18.68 -17.82 -4.33
C ASN A 52 -18.88 -16.53 -3.53
N SER A 53 -20.11 -16.25 -3.08
CA SER A 53 -20.40 -15.07 -2.26
C SER A 53 -19.69 -15.13 -0.90
N ILE A 54 -19.63 -16.31 -0.27
CA ILE A 54 -18.94 -16.52 1.00
C ILE A 54 -17.44 -16.34 0.82
N LEU A 55 -16.86 -16.94 -0.22
CA LEU A 55 -15.43 -16.77 -0.54
C LEU A 55 -15.08 -15.32 -0.84
N ALA A 56 -15.94 -14.58 -1.55
CA ALA A 56 -15.76 -13.15 -1.79
C ALA A 56 -15.77 -12.36 -0.47
N LYS A 57 -16.76 -12.59 0.40
CA LYS A 57 -16.83 -11.98 1.75
C LYS A 57 -15.58 -12.30 2.58
N GLN A 58 -15.10 -13.53 2.54
CA GLN A 58 -13.89 -13.93 3.25
C GLN A 58 -12.63 -13.25 2.69
N ARG A 59 -12.51 -13.05 1.37
CA ARG A 59 -11.37 -12.36 0.75
C ARG A 59 -11.25 -10.91 1.20
N LEU A 60 -12.37 -10.22 1.44
CA LEU A 60 -12.38 -8.85 1.98
C LEU A 60 -11.81 -8.76 3.40
N ASN A 61 -11.92 -9.83 4.19
CA ASN A 61 -11.40 -9.88 5.55
C ASN A 61 -9.93 -10.31 5.63
N ARG A 62 -9.29 -10.66 4.51
CA ARG A 62 -7.88 -11.05 4.51
C ARG A 62 -7.02 -9.79 4.57
N PRO A 63 -6.11 -9.66 5.54
CA PRO A 63 -5.22 -8.51 5.58
C PRO A 63 -4.26 -8.53 4.39
N VAL A 64 -3.87 -7.34 3.92
CA VAL A 64 -2.77 -7.18 2.98
C VAL A 64 -1.47 -7.33 3.75
N SER A 65 -0.59 -8.23 3.30
CA SER A 65 0.75 -8.38 3.89
C SER A 65 1.53 -7.07 3.77
N PRO A 66 2.31 -6.67 4.79
CA PRO A 66 3.17 -5.49 4.68
C PRO A 66 4.13 -5.63 3.49
N HIS A 67 4.34 -4.54 2.76
CA HIS A 67 5.20 -4.53 1.56
C HIS A 67 6.27 -3.44 1.69
N LEU A 68 5.96 -2.18 1.36
CA LEU A 68 6.94 -1.09 1.37
C LEU A 68 7.52 -0.82 2.76
N THR A 69 6.76 -1.09 3.82
CA THR A 69 7.20 -0.88 5.20
C THR A 69 8.23 -1.88 5.69
N ILE A 70 8.37 -3.03 5.02
CA ILE A 70 9.32 -4.10 5.41
C ILE A 70 10.31 -4.44 4.29
N TYR A 71 10.16 -3.86 3.10
CA TYR A 71 11.01 -4.15 1.96
C TYR A 71 12.34 -3.42 2.08
N LYS A 72 13.43 -4.13 1.76
CA LYS A 72 14.81 -3.61 1.85
C LYS A 72 15.01 -2.41 0.92
N LEU A 73 15.59 -1.32 1.46
CA LEU A 73 15.85 -0.09 0.71
C LEU A 73 17.00 -0.24 -0.30
N GLU A 74 17.91 -1.21 -0.12
CA GLU A 74 19.02 -1.44 -1.04
C GLU A 74 18.58 -2.05 -2.39
N GLN A 75 17.30 -2.43 -2.50
CA GLN A 75 16.73 -2.95 -3.73
C GLN A 75 16.41 -1.83 -4.73
N THR A 76 16.21 -2.20 -5.99
CA THR A 76 16.11 -1.24 -7.12
C THR A 76 14.95 -0.25 -7.04
N TRP A 77 13.90 -0.54 -6.26
CA TRP A 77 12.69 0.29 -6.17
C TRP A 77 12.96 1.66 -5.52
N PHE A 78 13.74 1.71 -4.44
CA PHE A 78 14.07 2.94 -3.69
C PHE A 78 15.36 3.60 -4.19
N GLY A 79 15.77 3.27 -5.41
CA GLY A 79 16.81 3.98 -6.14
C GLY A 79 16.19 4.78 -7.26
N ALA A 80 16.78 4.66 -8.45
CA ALA A 80 16.37 5.47 -9.58
C ALA A 80 14.93 5.24 -10.07
N SER A 81 14.29 4.12 -9.68
CA SER A 81 12.90 3.82 -10.05
C SER A 81 11.91 4.80 -9.43
N ILE A 82 11.91 5.01 -8.11
CA ILE A 82 10.99 5.96 -7.47
C ILE A 82 11.33 7.40 -7.85
N TRP A 83 12.63 7.71 -7.94
CA TRP A 83 13.07 9.06 -8.30
C TRP A 83 12.66 9.46 -9.71
N THR A 84 12.63 8.53 -10.69
CA THR A 84 12.11 8.86 -12.03
C THR A 84 10.64 9.27 -11.99
N ARG A 85 9.84 8.68 -11.09
CA ARG A 85 8.43 9.02 -10.92
C ARG A 85 8.27 10.36 -10.22
N ILE A 86 9.05 10.59 -9.16
CA ILE A 86 9.03 11.86 -8.41
C ILE A 86 9.47 13.02 -9.31
N THR A 87 10.59 12.89 -10.02
CA THR A 87 11.09 13.95 -10.90
C THR A 87 10.18 14.16 -12.09
N GLY A 88 9.67 13.09 -12.71
CA GLY A 88 8.73 13.19 -13.83
C GLY A 88 7.41 13.86 -13.40
N GLY A 89 6.80 13.36 -12.32
CA GLY A 89 5.58 13.94 -11.77
C GLY A 89 5.76 15.38 -11.31
N GLY A 90 6.89 15.71 -10.68
CA GLY A 90 7.22 17.07 -10.25
C GLY A 90 7.38 18.03 -11.42
N LEU A 91 8.08 17.63 -12.48
CA LEU A 91 8.24 18.43 -13.70
C LEU A 91 6.90 18.62 -14.42
N SER A 92 6.11 17.55 -14.56
CA SER A 92 4.77 17.64 -15.15
C SER A 92 3.86 18.55 -14.33
N ALA A 93 3.84 18.42 -13.00
CA ALA A 93 3.05 19.28 -12.14
C ALA A 93 3.47 20.75 -12.26
N ALA A 94 4.78 21.04 -12.24
CA ALA A 94 5.28 22.40 -12.44
C ALA A 94 4.87 22.98 -13.80
N PHE A 95 4.93 22.17 -14.86
CA PHE A 95 4.46 22.54 -16.19
C PHE A 95 2.96 22.88 -16.18
N TYR A 96 2.10 21.97 -15.72
CA TYR A 96 0.65 22.18 -15.70
C TYR A 96 0.23 23.35 -14.83
N VAL A 97 0.86 23.53 -13.66
CA VAL A 97 0.61 24.69 -12.79
C VAL A 97 0.99 25.96 -13.53
N TYR A 98 2.19 26.04 -14.12
CA TYR A 98 2.62 27.24 -14.83
C TYR A 98 1.70 27.60 -16.00
N PHE A 99 1.42 26.66 -16.90
CA PHE A 99 0.57 26.94 -18.06
C PHE A 99 -0.89 27.20 -17.69
N GLY A 100 -1.40 26.51 -16.66
CA GLY A 100 -2.72 26.79 -16.10
C GLY A 100 -2.82 28.19 -15.49
N THR A 101 -1.81 28.60 -14.72
CA THR A 101 -1.72 29.96 -14.17
C THR A 101 -1.56 30.99 -15.27
N TYR A 102 -0.73 30.75 -16.28
CA TYR A 102 -0.54 31.64 -17.43
C TYR A 102 -1.85 31.86 -18.18
N LEU A 103 -2.66 30.82 -18.38
CA LEU A 103 -3.97 30.92 -19.00
C LEU A 103 -4.97 31.72 -18.15
N ALA A 104 -4.98 31.51 -16.84
CA ALA A 104 -5.90 32.20 -15.93
C ALA A 104 -5.48 33.65 -15.60
N ALA A 105 -4.20 33.98 -15.79
CA ALA A 105 -3.60 35.24 -15.35
C ALA A 105 -4.34 36.50 -15.84
N PRO A 106 -4.78 36.62 -17.12
CA PRO A 106 -5.52 37.79 -17.58
C PRO A 106 -6.87 38.00 -16.87
N LEU A 107 -7.52 36.91 -16.43
CA LEU A 107 -8.82 36.98 -15.73
C LEU A 107 -8.66 37.47 -14.29
N LEU A 108 -7.49 37.28 -13.70
CA LEU A 108 -7.19 37.59 -12.30
C LEU A 108 -6.29 38.83 -12.16
N GLY A 109 -5.88 39.44 -13.27
CA GLY A 109 -4.92 40.55 -13.28
C GLY A 109 -3.52 40.15 -12.78
N TRP A 110 -3.14 38.88 -12.93
CA TRP A 110 -1.81 38.40 -12.54
C TRP A 110 -0.78 38.62 -13.65
N HIS A 111 0.46 38.90 -13.25
CA HIS A 111 1.59 39.11 -14.15
C HIS A 111 2.57 37.94 -14.04
N VAL A 112 2.44 36.98 -14.95
CA VAL A 112 3.26 35.76 -15.02
C VAL A 112 3.96 35.60 -16.38
N GLU A 113 3.94 36.64 -17.20
CA GLU A 113 4.74 36.73 -18.41
C GLU A 113 6.25 36.72 -18.09
N SER A 114 7.04 36.32 -19.08
CA SER A 114 8.49 36.14 -18.92
C SER A 114 9.20 37.36 -18.32
N ALA A 115 8.79 38.58 -18.66
CA ALA A 115 9.39 39.80 -18.13
C ALA A 115 9.20 39.93 -16.60
N SER A 116 7.98 39.69 -16.12
CA SER A 116 7.67 39.73 -14.69
C SER A 116 8.36 38.62 -13.91
N LEU A 117 8.44 37.41 -14.47
CA LEU A 117 9.14 36.30 -13.84
C LEU A 117 10.66 36.53 -13.76
N VAL A 118 11.27 37.04 -14.83
CA VAL A 118 12.71 37.37 -14.85
C VAL A 118 13.02 38.48 -13.86
N SER A 119 12.17 39.51 -13.78
CA SER A 119 12.31 40.59 -12.78
C SER A 119 12.21 40.05 -11.35
N ALA A 120 11.16 39.27 -11.06
CA ALA A 120 10.96 38.66 -9.74
C ALA A 120 12.12 37.73 -9.34
N PHE A 121 12.58 36.88 -10.27
CA PHE A 121 13.75 36.03 -10.06
C PHE A 121 15.03 36.85 -9.87
N GLY A 122 15.17 37.95 -10.62
CA GLY A 122 16.29 38.89 -10.54
C GLY A 122 16.39 39.60 -9.19
N ALA A 123 15.27 39.81 -8.49
CA ALA A 123 15.22 40.41 -7.16
C ALA A 123 15.66 39.45 -6.03
N LEU A 124 15.77 38.15 -6.30
CA LEU A 124 16.13 37.16 -5.27
C LEU A 124 17.60 37.25 -4.83
N PRO A 125 17.91 36.91 -3.56
CA PRO A 125 19.28 36.71 -3.11
C PRO A 125 20.01 35.63 -3.93
N LEU A 126 21.33 35.74 -4.06
CA LEU A 126 22.14 34.83 -4.88
C LEU A 126 21.94 33.36 -4.50
N VAL A 127 21.85 33.07 -3.20
CA VAL A 127 21.60 31.71 -2.68
C VAL A 127 20.25 31.17 -3.15
N ALA A 128 19.19 32.00 -3.11
CA ALA A 128 17.86 31.61 -3.57
C ALA A 128 17.83 31.37 -5.09
N LYS A 129 18.51 32.22 -5.87
CA LYS A 129 18.67 32.02 -7.32
C LYS A 129 19.34 30.68 -7.63
N GLY A 130 20.46 30.40 -6.97
CA GLY A 130 21.20 29.14 -7.14
C GLY A 130 20.35 27.93 -6.75
N GLY A 131 19.69 28.00 -5.59
CA GLY A 131 18.81 26.94 -5.11
C GLY A 131 17.65 26.65 -6.08
N LEU A 132 16.98 27.68 -6.58
CA LEU A 132 15.88 27.51 -7.54
C LEU A 132 16.35 26.98 -8.89
N LYS A 133 17.49 27.49 -9.42
CA LYS A 133 18.08 26.95 -10.65
C LYS A 133 18.37 25.44 -10.50
N PHE A 134 19.01 25.05 -9.40
CA PHE A 134 19.32 23.66 -9.12
C PHE A 134 18.07 22.80 -8.90
N LEU A 135 17.07 23.33 -8.17
CA LEU A 135 15.80 22.65 -7.91
C LEU A 135 15.03 22.29 -9.18
N VAL A 136 15.17 23.09 -10.24
CA VAL A 136 14.58 22.79 -11.56
C VAL A 136 15.53 21.91 -12.39
N ALA A 137 16.82 22.22 -12.40
CA ALA A 137 17.81 21.53 -13.24
C ALA A 137 18.03 20.07 -12.82
N TRP A 138 18.04 19.76 -11.53
CA TRP A 138 18.33 18.40 -11.06
C TRP A 138 17.21 17.40 -11.39
N PRO A 139 15.92 17.67 -11.09
CA PRO A 139 14.84 16.78 -11.52
C PRO A 139 14.82 16.57 -13.03
N PHE A 140 15.07 17.62 -13.82
CA PHE A 140 15.14 17.53 -15.29
C PHE A 140 16.26 16.60 -15.75
N THR A 141 17.50 16.87 -15.34
CA THR A 141 18.68 16.08 -15.75
C THR A 141 18.59 14.64 -15.25
N PHE A 142 18.13 14.43 -14.02
CA PHE A 142 17.91 13.09 -13.48
C PHE A 142 16.87 12.32 -14.30
N HIS A 143 15.69 12.93 -14.53
CA HIS A 143 14.62 12.28 -15.28
C HIS A 143 15.05 11.94 -16.72
N PHE A 144 15.74 12.87 -17.38
CA PHE A 144 16.23 12.69 -18.74
C PHE A 144 17.25 11.55 -18.83
N LEU A 145 18.32 11.59 -18.01
CA LEU A 145 19.39 10.59 -18.04
C LEU A 145 18.89 9.21 -17.59
N ASN A 146 18.04 9.17 -16.56
CA ASN A 146 17.41 7.92 -16.14
C ASN A 146 16.42 7.40 -17.18
N GLY A 147 15.72 8.30 -17.88
CA GLY A 147 14.86 7.96 -19.01
C GLY A 147 15.61 7.25 -20.13
N ILE A 148 16.82 7.71 -20.48
CA ILE A 148 17.69 7.01 -21.44
C ILE A 148 17.99 5.57 -20.96
N ARG A 149 18.30 5.37 -19.67
CA ARG A 149 18.47 4.01 -19.12
C ARG A 149 17.18 3.19 -19.22
N HIS A 150 16.02 3.77 -18.96
CA HIS A 150 14.75 3.07 -19.12
C HIS A 150 14.52 2.63 -20.58
N LEU A 151 14.87 3.47 -21.57
CA LEU A 151 14.84 3.06 -22.97
C LEU A 151 15.77 1.87 -23.25
N THR A 152 16.96 1.82 -22.63
CA THR A 152 17.82 0.61 -22.76
C THR A 152 17.18 -0.64 -22.16
N TYR A 153 16.40 -0.51 -21.09
CA TYR A 153 15.63 -1.62 -20.52
C TYR A 153 14.51 -2.07 -21.45
N ASP A 154 13.88 -1.14 -22.19
CA ASP A 154 12.87 -1.48 -23.21
C ASP A 154 13.47 -2.30 -24.37
N PHE A 155 14.77 -2.15 -24.63
CA PHE A 155 15.55 -2.98 -25.56
C PHE A 155 16.11 -4.27 -24.93
N ALA A 156 15.69 -4.65 -23.72
CA ALA A 156 16.19 -5.82 -22.99
C ALA A 156 17.71 -5.79 -22.68
N MET A 157 18.32 -4.60 -22.59
CA MET A 157 19.77 -4.44 -22.33
C MET A 157 20.06 -4.09 -20.85
N GLY A 158 21.20 -4.52 -20.32
CA GLY A 158 21.71 -4.03 -19.03
C GLY A 158 21.00 -4.57 -17.76
N PHE A 159 20.40 -5.77 -17.85
CA PHE A 159 19.64 -6.39 -16.75
C PHE A 159 20.50 -7.19 -15.76
N SER A 160 21.81 -7.33 -15.99
CA SER A 160 22.65 -8.00 -14.99
C SER A 160 22.72 -7.14 -13.72
N LYS A 161 22.77 -7.79 -12.55
CA LYS A 161 22.85 -7.08 -11.26
C LYS A 161 24.02 -6.08 -11.19
N PRO A 162 25.25 -6.42 -11.64
CA PRO A 162 26.36 -5.47 -11.64
C PRO A 162 26.10 -4.25 -12.53
N GLU A 163 25.49 -4.44 -13.70
CA GLU A 163 25.14 -3.34 -14.60
C GLU A 163 24.09 -2.41 -13.99
N ILE A 164 23.04 -2.97 -13.39
CA ILE A 164 21.99 -2.19 -12.72
C ILE A 164 22.60 -1.29 -11.62
N VAL A 165 23.50 -1.84 -10.80
CA VAL A 165 24.18 -1.08 -9.74
C VAL A 165 25.10 0.00 -10.34
N LYS A 166 25.92 -0.36 -11.34
CA LYS A 166 26.82 0.57 -12.03
C LYS A 166 26.05 1.75 -12.63
N TRP A 167 25.01 1.46 -13.42
CA TRP A 167 24.21 2.50 -14.07
C TRP A 167 23.42 3.34 -13.07
N GLY A 168 23.00 2.76 -11.94
CA GLY A 168 22.43 3.51 -10.83
C GLY A 168 23.35 4.65 -10.37
N TRP A 169 24.61 4.34 -10.07
CA TRP A 169 25.61 5.35 -9.67
C TRP A 169 25.94 6.33 -10.78
N VAL A 170 26.07 5.87 -12.03
CA VAL A 170 26.33 6.75 -13.18
C VAL A 170 25.23 7.82 -13.29
N ILE A 171 23.95 7.44 -13.18
CA ILE A 171 22.83 8.38 -13.30
C ILE A 171 22.81 9.40 -12.16
N TRP A 172 23.04 8.96 -10.92
CA TRP A 172 23.12 9.87 -9.78
C TRP A 172 24.23 10.90 -9.96
N SER A 173 25.44 10.45 -10.29
CA SER A 173 26.59 11.35 -10.45
C SER A 173 26.43 12.28 -11.65
N THR A 174 26.06 11.76 -12.81
CA THR A 174 25.94 12.56 -14.05
C THR A 174 24.80 13.56 -13.97
N SER A 175 23.65 13.21 -13.37
CA SER A 175 22.56 14.16 -13.16
C SER A 175 22.94 15.30 -12.22
N LEU A 176 23.60 14.99 -11.10
CA LEU A 176 24.04 16.02 -10.15
C LEU A 176 25.06 16.98 -10.78
N VAL A 177 26.10 16.45 -11.44
CA VAL A 177 27.10 17.28 -12.13
C VAL A 177 26.47 18.14 -13.22
N SER A 178 25.56 17.56 -14.03
CA SER A 178 24.87 18.31 -15.08
C SER A 178 24.00 19.42 -14.49
N ALA A 179 23.27 19.15 -13.41
CA ALA A 179 22.43 20.12 -12.74
C ALA A 179 23.23 21.27 -12.12
N LEU A 180 24.39 20.96 -11.51
CA LEU A 180 25.30 21.98 -11.00
C LEU A 180 25.85 22.86 -12.12
N GLY A 181 26.27 22.26 -13.24
CA GLY A 181 26.68 23.00 -14.43
C GLY A 181 25.58 23.92 -14.95
N LEU A 182 24.36 23.41 -15.11
CA LEU A 182 23.20 24.21 -15.53
C LEU A 182 22.82 25.30 -14.52
N ALA A 183 23.08 25.11 -13.23
CA ALA A 183 22.73 26.09 -12.22
C ALA A 183 23.77 27.21 -12.07
N PHE A 184 25.06 26.90 -12.26
CA PHE A 184 26.16 27.78 -11.81
C PHE A 184 27.23 28.10 -12.84
N ALA A 185 27.27 27.44 -14.01
CA ALA A 185 28.35 27.63 -14.99
C ALA A 185 28.10 28.75 -16.02
N TRP A 186 27.08 29.59 -15.84
CA TRP A 186 26.72 30.69 -16.75
C TRP A 186 25.91 31.80 -16.05
#